data_AF-A0A444XIM0-F1
#
_entry.id   AF-A0A444XIM0-F1
#
_cell.length_a   1.000
_cell.length_b   1.000
_cell.length_c   1.000
_cell.angle_alpha   90.00
_cell.angle_beta   90.00
_cell.angle_gamma   90.00
#
_symmetry.space_group_name_H-M   'P 1'
#
loop_
_entity.id
_entity.type
_entity.pdbx_description
1 polymer ?
#
loop_
_entity_poly.entity_id
_entity_poly.type
_entity_poly.pdbx_seq_one_letter_code
_entity_poly.pdbx_strand_id
1 'polypeptide(L)'
;MKRALEACMLTTIHRWCIWHIMKKIPSKLNGYKGHAEIEQKMSQVVWNSHSKDSFDRNWNDFLLNFGLVDNKWLSDLYEDRHVWVPIYLDHHFWAGMRSTQRSESMHSFFNKFITWNTSLIQFFKQYDNCLGSREQAERESDLSFKMCTLIKSLGKSKHNLEERRIASLN
;
A
#
# COMPACT_ATOMS: atom_id res chain seq x y z
N MET A 1 -17.61 -4.89 -9.31
CA MET A 1 -16.33 -5.25 -9.96
C MET A 1 -16.09 -6.76 -9.96
N LYS A 2 -16.18 -7.45 -8.81
CA LYS A 2 -16.02 -8.92 -8.69
C LYS A 2 -16.65 -9.74 -9.83
N ARG A 3 -17.98 -9.65 -10.03
CA ARG A 3 -18.69 -10.41 -11.09
C ARG A 3 -18.18 -10.17 -12.51
N ALA A 4 -17.73 -8.95 -12.83
CA ALA A 4 -17.20 -8.63 -14.15
C ALA A 4 -15.79 -9.20 -14.34
N LEU A 5 -14.97 -9.21 -13.28
CA LEU A 5 -13.64 -9.84 -13.30
C LEU A 5 -13.76 -11.36 -13.41
N GLU A 6 -14.71 -11.96 -12.70
CA GLU A 6 -15.00 -13.40 -12.80
C GLU A 6 -15.48 -13.78 -14.22
N ALA A 7 -16.16 -12.88 -14.93
CA ALA A 7 -16.62 -13.14 -16.30
C ALA A 7 -15.51 -12.98 -17.36
N CYS A 8 -14.61 -12.01 -17.19
CA CYS A 8 -13.65 -11.62 -18.22
C CYS A 8 -12.20 -12.07 -17.93
N MET A 9 -11.87 -12.37 -16.67
CA MET A 9 -10.52 -12.66 -16.20
C MET A 9 -10.53 -13.79 -15.17
N LEU A 10 -10.83 -15.00 -15.64
CA LEU A 10 -11.07 -16.21 -14.81
C LEU A 10 -9.91 -16.61 -13.88
N THR A 11 -8.68 -16.24 -14.22
CA THR A 11 -7.48 -16.53 -13.42
C THR A 11 -7.10 -15.40 -12.46
N THR A 12 -7.84 -14.29 -12.48
CA THR A 12 -7.55 -13.10 -11.66
C THR A 12 -8.25 -13.20 -10.32
N ILE A 13 -7.47 -13.08 -9.25
CA ILE A 13 -8.01 -13.03 -7.89
C ILE A 13 -8.26 -11.58 -7.50
N HIS A 14 -9.54 -11.25 -7.34
CA HIS A 14 -9.94 -9.92 -6.92
C HIS A 14 -9.84 -9.77 -5.39
N ARG A 15 -8.74 -9.15 -4.97
CA ARG A 15 -8.53 -8.75 -3.58
C ARG A 15 -9.22 -7.43 -3.27
N TRP A 16 -9.92 -7.38 -2.14
CA TRP A 16 -10.50 -6.14 -1.65
C TRP A 16 -9.43 -5.23 -1.04
N CYS A 17 -9.64 -3.93 -1.21
CA CYS A 17 -8.70 -2.93 -0.77
C CYS A 17 -8.82 -2.68 0.74
N ILE A 18 -7.80 -3.09 1.52
CA ILE A 18 -7.81 -2.97 2.99
C ILE A 18 -8.03 -1.54 3.44
N TRP A 19 -7.37 -0.56 2.84
CA TRP A 19 -7.57 0.84 3.22
C TRP A 19 -9.02 1.31 3.08
N HIS A 20 -9.72 0.89 2.02
CA HIS A 20 -11.14 1.23 1.86
C HIS A 20 -12.01 0.58 2.92
N ILE A 21 -11.63 -0.62 3.38
CA ILE A 21 -12.26 -1.27 4.54
C ILE A 21 -11.97 -0.46 5.81
N MET A 22 -10.69 -0.13 6.06
CA MET A 22 -10.27 0.65 7.23
C MET A 22 -10.94 2.02 7.29
N LYS A 23 -11.08 2.71 6.15
CA LYS A 23 -11.74 4.02 6.04
C LYS A 23 -13.25 3.96 6.35
N LYS A 24 -13.88 2.78 6.25
CA LYS A 24 -15.27 2.60 6.64
C LYS A 24 -15.43 2.37 8.15
N ILE A 25 -14.38 1.98 8.87
CA ILE A 25 -14.46 1.70 10.31
C ILE A 25 -15.00 2.89 11.11
N PRO A 26 -14.48 4.13 10.94
CA PRO A 26 -14.97 5.26 11.72
C PRO A 26 -16.47 5.47 11.54
N SER A 27 -16.99 5.37 10.31
CA SER A 27 -18.41 5.58 10.04
C SER A 27 -19.30 4.40 10.41
N LYS A 28 -18.76 3.18 10.46
CA LYS A 28 -19.48 1.97 10.84
C LYS A 28 -19.53 1.78 12.36
N LEU A 29 -18.54 2.29 13.08
CA LEU A 29 -18.36 2.06 14.52
C LEU A 29 -18.39 3.34 15.36
N ASN A 30 -18.77 4.49 14.80
CA ASN A 30 -18.90 5.77 15.53
C ASN A 30 -19.89 5.73 16.71
N GLY A 31 -20.84 4.81 16.71
CA GLY A 31 -21.82 4.64 17.80
C GLY A 31 -21.26 3.92 19.04
N TYR A 32 -20.05 3.37 18.97
CA TYR A 32 -19.43 2.66 20.08
C TYR A 32 -18.50 3.57 20.89
N LYS A 33 -18.48 3.36 22.21
CA LYS A 33 -17.51 4.04 23.08
C LYS A 33 -16.10 3.58 22.72
N GLY A 34 -15.13 4.49 22.75
CA GLY A 34 -13.73 4.17 22.44
C GLY A 34 -13.44 3.94 20.95
N HIS A 35 -14.19 4.57 20.03
CA HIS A 35 -14.02 4.39 18.57
C HIS A 35 -12.55 4.52 18.08
N ALA A 36 -11.75 5.43 18.64
CA ALA A 36 -10.34 5.56 18.29
C ALA A 36 -9.51 4.33 18.68
N GLU A 37 -9.78 3.74 19.85
CA GLU A 37 -9.14 2.51 20.33
C GLU A 37 -9.58 1.31 19.49
N ILE A 38 -10.86 1.26 19.10
CA ILE A 38 -11.42 0.25 18.19
C ILE A 38 -10.67 0.27 16.86
N GLU A 39 -10.51 1.45 16.26
CA GLU A 39 -9.79 1.62 14.99
C GLU A 39 -8.32 1.16 15.09
N GLN A 40 -7.64 1.56 16.17
CA GLN A 40 -6.26 1.16 16.42
C GLN A 40 -6.16 -0.37 16.60
N LYS A 41 -7.03 -0.96 17.42
CA LYS A 41 -7.00 -2.40 17.69
C LYS A 41 -7.32 -3.21 16.44
N MET A 42 -8.32 -2.80 15.66
CA MET A 42 -8.65 -3.46 14.40
C MET A 42 -7.45 -3.44 13.43
N SER A 43 -6.74 -2.30 13.34
CA SER A 43 -5.50 -2.22 12.55
C SER A 43 -4.45 -3.24 13.02
N GLN A 44 -4.23 -3.36 14.33
CA GLN A 44 -3.30 -4.35 14.88
C GLN A 44 -3.71 -5.78 14.55
N VAL A 45 -4.99 -6.14 14.71
CA VAL A 45 -5.51 -7.48 14.39
C VAL A 45 -5.27 -7.81 12.92
N VAL A 46 -5.52 -6.88 12.01
CA VAL A 46 -5.40 -7.09 10.56
C VAL A 46 -3.93 -7.19 10.11
N TRP A 47 -3.04 -6.36 10.65
CA TRP A 47 -1.67 -6.25 10.14
C TRP A 47 -0.64 -7.09 10.91
N ASN A 48 -0.88 -7.41 12.18
CA ASN A 48 0.10 -8.09 13.04
C ASN A 48 -0.22 -9.58 13.27
N SER A 49 -1.19 -10.15 12.54
CA SER A 49 -1.48 -11.58 12.61
C SER A 49 -0.50 -12.38 11.76
N HIS A 50 0.15 -13.37 12.38
CA HIS A 50 1.21 -14.17 11.75
C HIS A 50 0.72 -15.55 11.26
N SER A 51 -0.49 -15.94 11.62
CA SER A 51 -1.17 -17.15 11.14
C SER A 51 -2.68 -16.94 11.09
N LYS A 52 -3.39 -17.77 10.31
CA LYS A 52 -4.87 -17.75 10.23
C LYS A 52 -5.48 -17.94 11.62
N ASP A 53 -4.99 -18.92 12.39
CA ASP A 53 -5.47 -19.16 13.76
C ASP A 53 -5.21 -17.97 14.70
N SER A 54 -4.05 -17.30 14.57
CA SER A 54 -3.76 -16.10 15.36
C SER A 54 -4.70 -14.96 15.01
N PHE A 55 -5.05 -14.81 13.72
CA PHE A 55 -6.01 -13.81 13.28
C PHE A 55 -7.39 -14.11 13.84
N ASP A 56 -7.88 -15.35 13.71
CA ASP A 56 -9.22 -15.73 14.17
C ASP A 56 -9.38 -15.53 15.68
N ARG A 57 -8.36 -15.90 16.47
CA ARG A 57 -8.34 -15.62 17.92
C ARG A 57 -8.33 -14.12 18.21
N ASN A 58 -7.41 -13.38 17.61
CA ASN A 58 -7.27 -11.93 17.85
C ASN A 58 -8.53 -11.16 17.41
N TRP A 59 -9.20 -11.61 16.34
CA TRP A 59 -10.46 -11.05 15.86
C TRP A 59 -11.58 -11.30 16.86
N ASN A 60 -11.73 -12.54 17.35
CA ASN A 60 -12.72 -12.86 18.37
C ASN A 60 -12.49 -12.08 19.68
N ASP A 61 -11.23 -12.00 20.15
CA ASP A 61 -10.88 -11.20 21.32
C ASP A 61 -11.20 -9.72 21.11
N PHE A 62 -10.93 -9.18 19.91
CA PHE A 62 -11.33 -7.82 19.56
C PHE A 62 -12.84 -7.63 19.63
N LEU A 63 -13.64 -8.55 19.08
CA LEU A 63 -15.10 -8.44 19.12
C LEU A 63 -15.64 -8.48 20.57
N LEU A 64 -15.11 -9.38 21.40
CA LEU A 64 -15.52 -9.52 22.79
C LEU A 64 -15.16 -8.30 23.63
N ASN A 65 -13.92 -7.81 23.52
CA ASN A 65 -13.41 -6.70 24.33
C ASN A 65 -14.17 -5.39 24.08
N PHE A 66 -14.69 -5.18 22.88
CA PHE A 66 -15.40 -3.95 22.51
C PHE A 66 -16.93 -4.12 22.39
N GLY A 67 -17.47 -5.30 22.74
CA GLY A 67 -18.91 -5.56 22.64
C GLY A 67 -19.45 -5.49 21.20
N LEU A 68 -18.65 -5.96 20.24
CA LEU A 68 -18.92 -5.88 18.80
C LEU A 68 -19.45 -7.19 18.20
N VAL A 69 -19.69 -8.22 19.03
CA VAL A 69 -20.06 -9.58 18.59
C VAL A 69 -21.31 -9.58 17.69
N ASP A 70 -22.33 -8.79 18.04
CA ASP A 70 -23.60 -8.72 17.29
C ASP A 70 -23.55 -7.73 16.11
N ASN A 71 -22.38 -7.15 15.81
CA ASN A 71 -22.26 -6.19 14.72
C ASN A 71 -22.28 -6.91 13.37
N LYS A 72 -23.42 -6.82 12.68
CA LYS A 72 -23.61 -7.45 11.36
C LYS A 72 -22.53 -7.08 10.34
N TRP A 73 -22.07 -5.84 10.31
CA TRP A 73 -21.05 -5.42 9.34
C TRP A 73 -19.71 -6.09 9.59
N LEU A 74 -19.31 -6.25 10.86
CA LEU A 74 -18.09 -6.98 11.23
C LEU A 74 -18.22 -8.48 10.98
N SER A 75 -19.41 -9.06 11.22
CA SER A 75 -19.70 -10.45 10.86
C SER A 75 -19.56 -10.69 9.36
N ASP A 76 -20.21 -9.87 8.54
CA ASP A 76 -20.13 -9.96 7.07
C ASP A 76 -18.68 -9.79 6.59
N LEU A 77 -17.95 -8.84 7.19
CA LEU A 77 -16.54 -8.59 6.87
C LEU A 77 -15.64 -9.78 7.25
N TYR A 78 -15.94 -10.49 8.33
CA TYR A 78 -15.21 -11.67 8.75
C TYR A 78 -15.45 -12.87 7.83
N GLU A 79 -16.67 -13.05 7.32
CA GLU A 79 -16.94 -14.09 6.31
C GLU A 79 -16.10 -13.87 5.03
N ASP A 80 -15.95 -12.61 4.63
CA ASP A 80 -15.13 -12.23 3.49
C ASP A 80 -13.61 -12.18 3.79
N ARG A 81 -13.14 -12.63 4.96
CA ARG A 81 -11.70 -12.53 5.36
C ARG A 81 -10.72 -13.06 4.32
N HIS A 82 -11.12 -14.08 3.57
CA HIS A 82 -10.34 -14.72 2.53
C HIS A 82 -10.04 -13.82 1.30
N VAL A 83 -10.76 -12.70 1.11
CA VAL A 83 -10.53 -11.76 0.00
C VAL A 83 -9.87 -10.44 0.41
N TRP A 84 -9.64 -10.19 1.71
CA TRP A 84 -9.06 -8.91 2.15
C TRP A 84 -7.96 -9.03 3.20
N VAL A 85 -8.00 -10.03 4.08
CA VAL A 85 -7.04 -10.17 5.17
C VAL A 85 -5.69 -10.68 4.62
N PRO A 86 -4.55 -10.02 4.94
CA PRO A 86 -3.25 -10.39 4.38
C PRO A 86 -2.86 -11.85 4.61
N ILE A 87 -3.06 -12.38 5.82
CA ILE A 87 -2.65 -13.75 6.17
C ILE A 87 -3.44 -14.84 5.44
N TYR A 88 -4.63 -14.51 4.95
CA TYR A 88 -5.43 -15.43 4.11
C TYR A 88 -5.03 -15.37 2.63
N LEU A 89 -4.26 -14.36 2.25
CA LEU A 89 -3.85 -14.07 0.88
C LEU A 89 -2.35 -14.33 0.65
N ASP A 90 -1.63 -14.85 1.65
CA ASP A 90 -0.16 -15.01 1.60
C ASP A 90 0.30 -15.98 0.50
N HIS A 91 -0.57 -16.90 0.10
CA HIS A 91 -0.29 -17.92 -0.91
C HIS A 91 -0.23 -17.35 -2.35
N HIS A 92 -0.52 -16.05 -2.52
CA HIS A 92 -0.49 -15.37 -3.81
C HIS A 92 0.62 -14.33 -3.86
N PHE A 93 1.33 -14.28 -4.99
CA PHE A 93 2.36 -13.26 -5.20
C PHE A 93 1.72 -11.92 -5.58
N TRP A 94 1.83 -10.93 -4.68
CA TRP A 94 1.28 -9.59 -4.89
C TRP A 94 2.32 -8.56 -5.34
N ALA A 95 3.54 -8.97 -5.72
CA ALA A 95 4.63 -8.07 -6.12
C ALA A 95 4.90 -6.91 -5.13
N GLY A 96 4.75 -7.18 -3.83
CA GLY A 96 4.89 -6.15 -2.78
C GLY A 96 3.77 -5.11 -2.75
N MET A 97 2.74 -5.25 -3.59
CA MET A 97 1.59 -4.34 -3.63
C MET A 97 0.71 -4.56 -2.39
N ARG A 98 0.93 -3.75 -1.36
CA ARG A 98 -0.13 -3.46 -0.39
C ARG A 98 -1.27 -2.79 -1.17
N SER A 99 -2.51 -3.15 -0.89
CA SER A 99 -3.70 -2.84 -1.71
C SER A 99 -3.90 -1.36 -2.06
N THR A 100 -3.15 -0.45 -1.43
CA THR A 100 -3.24 0.99 -1.66
C THR A 100 -1.97 1.72 -2.00
N GLN A 101 -0.77 1.14 -1.92
CA GLN A 101 0.45 1.94 -2.14
C GLN A 101 0.44 2.64 -3.50
N ARG A 102 -0.06 1.97 -4.55
CA ARG A 102 -0.18 2.52 -5.91
C ARG A 102 -1.31 3.53 -6.04
N SER A 103 -2.50 3.26 -5.51
CA SER A 103 -3.64 4.19 -5.62
C SER A 103 -3.51 5.41 -4.71
N GLU A 104 -2.94 5.28 -3.52
CA GLU A 104 -2.60 6.38 -2.61
C GLU A 104 -1.50 7.25 -3.19
N SER A 105 -0.46 6.64 -3.77
CA SER A 105 0.58 7.36 -4.50
C SER A 105 -0.02 8.19 -5.63
N MET A 106 -0.85 7.57 -6.48
CA MET A 106 -1.49 8.29 -7.58
C MET A 106 -2.48 9.36 -7.08
N HIS A 107 -3.25 9.07 -6.03
CA HIS A 107 -4.18 10.03 -5.45
C HIS A 107 -3.45 11.23 -4.83
N SER A 108 -2.41 10.99 -4.03
CA SER A 108 -1.53 12.04 -3.47
C SER A 108 -0.85 12.86 -4.57
N PHE A 109 -0.43 12.19 -5.65
CA PHE A 109 0.18 12.84 -6.79
C PHE A 109 -0.81 13.78 -7.50
N PHE A 110 -2.01 13.30 -7.84
CA PHE A 110 -3.03 14.09 -8.52
C PHE A 110 -3.65 15.19 -7.66
N ASN A 111 -3.78 14.99 -6.34
CA ASN A 111 -4.32 16.00 -5.43
C ASN A 111 -3.48 17.30 -5.39
N LYS A 112 -2.21 17.26 -5.85
CA LYS A 112 -1.38 18.47 -6.00
C LYS A 112 -1.84 19.38 -7.15
N PHE A 113 -2.59 18.84 -8.11
CA PHE A 113 -2.97 19.51 -9.35
C PHE A 113 -4.49 19.61 -9.51
N ILE A 114 -5.25 18.66 -8.98
CA ILE A 114 -6.70 18.52 -9.14
C ILE A 114 -7.37 18.64 -7.79
N THR A 115 -8.39 19.49 -7.71
CA THR A 115 -9.24 19.67 -6.52
C THR A 115 -10.71 19.52 -6.90
N TRP A 116 -11.59 19.49 -5.89
CA TRP A 116 -13.04 19.39 -6.11
C TRP A 116 -13.63 20.60 -6.86
N ASN A 117 -12.90 21.72 -6.93
CA ASN A 117 -13.26 22.93 -7.68
C ASN A 117 -12.69 22.99 -9.10
N THR A 118 -11.95 21.96 -9.53
CA THR A 118 -11.34 21.94 -10.86
C THR A 118 -12.41 21.66 -11.92
N SER A 119 -12.68 22.64 -12.78
CA SER A 119 -13.57 22.45 -13.93
C SER A 119 -12.99 21.44 -14.93
N LEU A 120 -13.84 20.85 -15.78
CA LEU A 120 -13.40 19.87 -16.78
C LEU A 120 -12.35 20.44 -17.76
N ILE A 121 -12.46 21.72 -18.11
CA ILE A 121 -11.47 22.38 -18.98
C ILE A 121 -10.13 22.55 -18.26
N GLN A 122 -10.16 22.90 -16.97
CA GLN A 122 -8.94 22.99 -16.16
C GLN A 122 -8.34 21.61 -15.90
N PHE A 123 -9.16 20.56 -15.81
CA PHE A 123 -8.69 19.20 -15.60
C PHE A 123 -7.70 18.77 -16.68
N PHE A 124 -8.01 18.99 -17.97
CA PHE A 124 -7.09 18.61 -19.06
C PHE A 124 -5.74 19.32 -18.93
N LYS A 125 -5.75 20.63 -18.67
CA LYS A 125 -4.51 21.40 -18.46
C LYS A 125 -3.71 20.92 -17.24
N GLN A 126 -4.41 20.64 -16.14
CA GLN A 126 -3.76 20.14 -14.92
C GLN A 126 -3.25 18.71 -15.06
N TYR A 127 -3.91 17.90 -15.87
CA TYR A 127 -3.48 16.55 -16.19
C TYR A 127 -2.16 16.55 -16.97
N ASP A 128 -2.03 17.41 -17.99
CA ASP A 128 -0.78 17.56 -18.74
C ASP A 128 0.37 18.06 -17.85
N ASN A 129 0.11 19.05 -16.98
CA ASN A 129 1.08 19.53 -16.00
C ASN A 129 1.52 18.42 -15.03
N CYS A 130 0.56 17.61 -14.59
CA CYS A 130 0.79 16.48 -13.71
C CYS A 130 1.70 15.44 -14.39
N LEU A 131 1.45 15.10 -15.65
CA LEU A 131 2.31 14.19 -16.41
C LEU A 131 3.73 14.77 -16.61
N GLY A 132 3.84 16.03 -17.02
CA GLY A 132 5.13 16.68 -17.21
C GLY A 132 5.97 16.76 -15.93
N SER A 133 5.33 17.02 -14.79
CA SER A 133 6.00 17.00 -13.49
C SER A 133 6.52 15.60 -13.13
N ARG A 134 5.78 14.55 -13.47
CA ARG A 134 6.21 13.17 -13.23
C ARG A 134 7.40 12.78 -14.10
N GLU A 135 7.32 13.07 -15.39
CA GLU A 135 8.39 12.80 -16.35
C GLU A 135 9.70 13.48 -15.93
N GLN A 136 9.61 14.74 -15.47
CA GLN A 136 10.77 15.47 -14.98
C GLN A 136 11.38 14.81 -13.74
N ALA A 137 10.56 14.41 -12.76
CA ALA A 137 11.03 13.72 -11.56
C ALA A 137 11.68 12.36 -11.87
N GLU A 138 11.13 11.61 -12.85
CA GLU A 138 11.72 10.35 -13.33
C GLU A 138 13.10 10.60 -13.97
N ARG A 139 13.24 11.62 -14.82
CA ARG A 139 14.55 12.00 -15.40
C ARG A 139 15.58 12.37 -14.34
N GLU A 140 15.19 13.15 -13.34
CA GLU A 140 16.08 13.55 -12.24
C GLU A 140 16.51 12.36 -11.39
N SER A 141 15.60 11.43 -11.11
CA SER A 141 15.89 10.20 -10.38
C SER A 141 16.86 9.31 -11.16
N ASP A 142 16.66 9.15 -12.46
CA ASP A 142 17.55 8.38 -13.35
C ASP A 142 18.96 8.99 -13.39
N LEU A 143 19.06 10.31 -13.52
CA LEU A 143 20.34 11.02 -13.48
C LEU A 143 21.03 10.83 -12.14
N SER A 144 20.30 10.98 -11.04
CA SER A 144 20.82 10.76 -9.68
C SER A 144 21.33 9.33 -9.49
N PHE A 145 20.57 8.33 -9.93
CA PHE A 145 20.96 6.92 -9.86
C PHE A 145 22.21 6.62 -10.68
N LYS A 146 22.27 7.12 -11.93
CA LYS A 146 23.45 7.00 -12.79
C LYS A 146 24.66 7.67 -12.16
N MET A 147 24.51 8.87 -11.61
CA MET A 147 25.56 9.60 -10.90
C MET A 147 26.08 8.81 -9.69
N CYS A 148 25.19 8.32 -8.83
CA CYS A 148 25.58 7.48 -7.68
C CYS A 148 26.31 6.20 -8.10
N THR A 149 25.90 5.59 -9.21
CA THR A 149 26.54 4.38 -9.75
C THR A 149 27.95 4.70 -10.28
N LEU A 150 28.12 5.82 -10.98
CA LEU A 150 29.42 6.30 -11.47
C LEU A 150 30.36 6.65 -10.31
N ILE A 151 29.85 7.30 -9.25
CA ILE A 151 30.66 7.61 -8.06
C ILE A 151 31.14 6.32 -7.38
N LYS A 152 30.27 5.32 -7.24
CA LYS A 152 30.63 4.01 -6.68
C LYS A 152 31.66 3.26 -7.52
N SER A 153 31.56 3.32 -8.86
CA SER A 153 32.52 2.66 -9.75
C SER A 153 33.88 3.37 -9.75
N LEU A 154 33.89 4.71 -9.74
CA LEU A 154 35.12 5.51 -9.62
C LEU A 154 35.82 5.30 -8.27
N GLY A 155 35.07 5.20 -7.17
CA GLY A 155 35.62 4.88 -5.85
C GLY A 155 36.31 3.53 -5.80
N LYS A 156 35.70 2.49 -6.39
CA LYS A 156 36.32 1.15 -6.52
C LYS A 156 37.56 1.17 -7.40
N SER A 157 37.53 1.90 -8.52
CA SER A 157 38.67 2.01 -9.43
C SER A 157 39.88 2.67 -8.76
N LYS A 158 39.66 3.75 -7.99
CA LYS A 158 40.72 4.41 -7.21
C LYS A 158 41.35 3.49 -6.17
N HIS A 159 40.54 2.76 -5.41
CA HIS A 159 41.03 1.79 -4.43
C HIS A 159 41.91 0.71 -5.07
N ASN A 160 41.47 0.14 -6.19
CA ASN A 160 42.21 -0.90 -6.91
C ASN A 160 43.54 -0.37 -7.51
N LEU A 161 43.59 0.90 -7.92
CA LEU A 161 44.82 1.55 -8.41
C LEU A 161 45.82 1.80 -7.26
N GLU A 162 45.33 2.21 -6.09
CA GLU A 162 46.15 2.41 -4.89
C GLU A 162 46.78 1.07 -4.44
N GLU A 163 45.99 -0.01 -4.37
CA GLU A 163 46.47 -1.35 -4.02
C GLU A 163 47.54 -1.87 -4.98
N ARG A 164 47.34 -1.67 -6.30
CA ARG A 164 48.35 -2.04 -7.31
C ARG A 164 49.63 -1.23 -7.20
N ARG A 165 49.54 0.05 -6.82
CA ARG A 165 50.69 0.93 -6.62
C ARG A 165 51.48 0.53 -5.38
N ILE A 166 50.80 0.19 -4.28
CA ILE A 166 51.41 -0.32 -3.05
C ILE A 166 52.10 -1.67 -3.30
N ALA A 167 51.45 -2.57 -4.05
CA ALA A 167 52.03 -3.87 -4.40
C ALA A 167 53.26 -3.78 -5.33
N SER A 168 53.42 -2.69 -6.09
CA SER A 168 54.57 -2.47 -6.97
C SER A 168 55.78 -1.82 -6.30
N LEU A 169 55.65 -1.41 -5.03
CA LEU A 169 56.70 -0.74 -4.24
C LEU A 169 57.35 -1.67 -3.20
N ASN A 170 56.90 -2.93 -3.11
CA ASN A 170 57.49 -4.01 -2.32
C ASN A 170 58.13 -5.06 -3.24
#